data_AF-A0A8S9ZLH1-F1
#
_entry.id   AF-A0A8S9ZLH1-F1
#
_cell.length_a   1.000
_cell.length_b   1.000
_cell.length_c   1.000
_cell.angle_alpha   90.00
_cell.angle_beta   90.00
_cell.angle_gamma   90.00
#
_symmetry.space_group_name_H-M   'P 1'
#
loop_
_entity.id
_entity.type
_entity.pdbx_description
1 polymer ?
#
loop_
_entity_poly.entity_id
_entity_poly.type
_entity_poly.pdbx_seq_one_letter_code
_entity_poly.pdbx_strand_id
1 'polypeptide(L)'
;IIFPSSLANSKLIGSKNRPTCDIYFPCTSNEICNGGICVGLNLGKCTCGCAHRRRCMRDDHCGFLIGACQNNKCDCDKAFQLVGYSSRFDAYKKFCNKKACTVQNETEACFGMSCSSGYCRC
;
A
#
# COMPACT_ATOMS: atom_id res chain seq x y z
N ILE A 1 0.44 16.37 62.92
CA ILE A 1 0.50 14.92 62.62
C ILE A 1 1.60 14.74 61.59
N ILE A 2 2.72 14.17 62.02
CA ILE A 2 3.91 13.89 61.21
C ILE A 2 3.74 12.47 60.67
N PHE A 3 3.84 12.28 59.35
CA PHE A 3 4.03 10.96 58.74
C PHE A 3 5.46 10.89 58.18
N PRO A 4 6.30 9.93 58.63
CA PRO A 4 7.65 9.78 58.12
C PRO A 4 7.72 8.77 56.96
N SER A 5 8.74 8.98 56.11
CA SER A 5 9.56 8.00 55.38
C SER A 5 8.88 6.84 54.63
N SER A 6 9.11 6.74 53.32
CA SER A 6 10.24 5.95 52.79
C SER A 6 10.22 5.90 51.25
N LEU A 7 11.43 5.73 50.71
CA LEU A 7 11.86 5.73 49.33
C LEU A 7 11.11 4.76 48.41
N ALA A 8 10.86 5.20 47.18
CA ALA A 8 11.15 4.41 45.99
C ALA A 8 11.44 5.35 44.81
N ASN A 9 12.73 5.64 44.63
CA ASN A 9 13.24 6.38 43.48
C ASN A 9 13.30 5.42 42.29
N SER A 10 12.17 5.24 41.59
CA SER A 10 12.12 4.44 40.37
C SER A 10 12.65 5.27 39.20
N LYS A 11 13.98 5.21 39.05
CA LYS A 11 14.72 5.54 37.84
C LYS A 11 13.94 5.02 36.63
N LEU A 12 13.34 5.92 35.86
CA LEU A 12 12.81 5.61 34.53
C LEU A 12 14.00 5.25 33.63
N ILE A 13 14.41 3.98 33.69
CA ILE A 13 15.28 3.40 32.69
C ILE A 13 14.46 3.41 31.40
N GLY A 14 14.79 4.34 30.50
CA GLY A 14 14.24 4.36 29.15
C GLY A 14 14.41 2.97 28.55
N SER A 15 13.31 2.24 28.42
CA SER A 15 13.28 1.01 27.66
C SER A 15 13.64 1.40 26.23
N LYS A 16 14.86 1.08 25.80
CA LYS A 16 15.16 0.96 24.38
C LYS A 16 14.30 -0.20 23.88
N ASN A 17 13.04 0.11 23.55
CA ASN A 17 12.15 -0.80 22.87
C ASN A 17 12.79 -1.04 21.50
N ARG A 18 13.59 -2.11 21.37
CA ARG A 18 14.04 -2.52 20.04
C ARG A 18 12.76 -2.85 19.29
N PRO A 19 12.49 -2.20 18.16
CA PRO A 19 11.24 -2.42 17.47
C PRO A 19 11.21 -3.92 17.11
N THR A 20 10.22 -4.63 17.64
CA THR A 20 10.07 -6.07 17.43
C THR A 20 9.43 -6.29 16.07
N CYS A 21 10.03 -7.15 15.25
CA CYS A 21 9.47 -7.56 13.98
C CYS A 21 8.13 -8.28 14.23
N ASP A 22 7.07 -7.83 13.55
CA ASP A 22 5.73 -8.40 13.64
C ASP A 22 5.49 -9.31 12.42
N ILE A 23 5.35 -10.61 12.66
CA ILE A 23 5.22 -11.60 11.59
C ILE A 23 3.86 -11.39 10.90
N TYR A 24 3.87 -11.44 9.57
CA TYR A 24 2.71 -11.23 8.72
C TYR A 24 2.15 -9.80 8.67
N PHE A 25 2.81 -8.83 9.33
CA PHE A 25 2.39 -7.43 9.24
C PHE A 25 2.50 -6.92 7.80
N PRO A 26 1.48 -6.21 7.25
CA PRO A 26 1.53 -5.69 5.90
C PRO A 26 2.67 -4.70 5.69
N CYS A 27 3.40 -4.83 4.59
CA CYS A 27 4.56 -4.00 4.33
C CYS A 27 4.71 -3.69 2.83
N THR A 28 5.32 -2.55 2.52
CA THR A 28 5.76 -2.18 1.17
C THR A 28 7.27 -2.13 1.04
N SER A 29 8.00 -2.25 2.16
CA SER A 29 9.46 -2.21 2.24
C SER A 29 9.95 -2.81 3.56
N ASN A 30 11.24 -3.11 3.67
CA ASN A 30 11.82 -3.81 4.83
C ASN A 30 11.79 -2.96 6.11
N GLU A 31 11.80 -1.63 5.98
CA GLU A 31 11.85 -0.70 7.11
C GLU A 31 10.59 -0.81 7.98
N ILE A 32 9.45 -1.16 7.36
CA ILE A 32 8.18 -1.38 8.07
C ILE A 32 8.25 -2.62 8.98
N CYS A 33 9.10 -3.59 8.64
CA CYS A 33 9.19 -4.86 9.34
C CYS A 33 10.11 -4.86 10.56
N ASN A 34 10.66 -3.70 10.97
CA ASN A 34 11.31 -3.54 12.26
C ASN A 34 12.34 -4.65 12.59
N GLY A 35 13.26 -4.92 11.65
CA GLY A 35 14.28 -5.98 11.78
C GLY A 35 13.98 -7.27 11.02
N GLY A 36 12.79 -7.40 10.44
CA GLY A 36 12.47 -8.42 9.45
C GLY A 36 12.67 -7.96 7.99
N ILE A 37 12.28 -8.82 7.07
CA ILE A 37 12.21 -8.52 5.63
C ILE A 37 10.75 -8.47 5.17
N CYS A 38 10.46 -7.59 4.22
CA CYS A 38 9.16 -7.53 3.58
C CYS A 38 9.15 -8.49 2.39
N VAL A 39 8.26 -9.48 2.40
CA VAL A 39 8.18 -10.50 1.36
C VAL A 39 6.92 -10.28 0.52
N GLY A 40 7.09 -10.11 -0.79
CA GLY A 40 6.00 -10.00 -1.76
C GLY A 40 6.50 -9.64 -3.15
N LEU A 41 5.57 -9.52 -4.10
CA LEU A 41 5.87 -9.18 -5.48
C LEU A 41 5.62 -7.70 -5.73
N ASN A 42 6.55 -7.04 -6.42
CA ASN A 42 6.44 -5.63 -6.82
C ASN A 42 6.10 -4.71 -5.63
N LEU A 43 6.71 -4.96 -4.46
CA LEU A 43 6.44 -4.22 -3.23
C LEU A 43 6.53 -2.70 -3.43
N GLY A 44 5.55 -1.97 -2.91
CA GLY A 44 5.50 -0.51 -3.03
C GLY A 44 5.33 -0.03 -4.47
N LYS A 45 4.74 -0.85 -5.35
CA LYS A 45 4.42 -0.49 -6.74
C LYS A 45 2.93 -0.58 -7.03
N CYS A 46 2.44 0.32 -7.89
CA CYS A 46 1.04 0.30 -8.30
C CYS A 46 0.70 -0.99 -9.04
N THR A 47 -0.43 -1.60 -8.68
CA THR A 47 -0.91 -2.84 -9.30
C THR A 47 -1.53 -2.58 -10.69
N CYS A 48 -1.84 -3.68 -11.39
CA CYS A 48 -2.49 -3.68 -12.70
C CYS A 48 -3.87 -4.33 -12.66
N GLY A 49 -4.67 -4.01 -11.65
CA GLY A 49 -5.93 -4.72 -11.36
C GLY A 49 -7.03 -4.55 -12.42
N CYS A 50 -6.87 -3.63 -13.38
CA CYS A 50 -7.92 -3.35 -14.36
C CYS A 50 -8.12 -4.48 -15.38
N ALA A 51 -9.21 -5.22 -15.21
CA ALA A 51 -9.62 -6.31 -16.08
C ALA A 51 -10.53 -5.81 -17.21
N HIS A 52 -9.93 -5.42 -18.35
CA HIS A 52 -10.66 -4.85 -19.49
C HIS A 52 -11.81 -5.75 -19.99
N ARG A 53 -12.95 -5.13 -20.30
CA ARG A 53 -14.24 -5.76 -20.71
C ARG A 53 -14.94 -6.61 -19.63
N ARG A 54 -14.40 -6.70 -18.41
CA ARG A 54 -15.12 -7.30 -17.27
C ARG A 54 -16.39 -6.52 -16.98
N ARG A 55 -17.48 -7.19 -16.63
CA ARG A 55 -18.71 -6.52 -16.16
C ARG A 55 -18.44 -5.78 -14.86
N CYS A 56 -18.96 -4.57 -14.75
CA CYS A 56 -18.79 -3.74 -13.56
C CYS A 56 -20.05 -2.93 -13.28
N MET A 57 -20.19 -2.48 -12.03
CA MET A 57 -21.17 -1.46 -11.63
C MET A 57 -20.47 -0.21 -11.10
N ARG A 58 -19.22 -0.35 -10.66
CA ARG A 58 -18.36 0.65 -10.05
C ARG A 58 -16.90 0.32 -10.37
N ASP A 59 -16.00 1.27 -10.13
CA ASP A 59 -14.57 1.15 -10.46
C ASP A 59 -13.83 0.10 -9.63
N ASP A 60 -14.30 -0.24 -8.43
CA ASP A 60 -13.74 -1.32 -7.59
C ASP A 60 -13.78 -2.68 -8.29
N HIS A 61 -14.80 -2.93 -9.11
CA HIS A 61 -14.87 -4.14 -9.96
C HIS A 61 -13.81 -4.15 -11.08
N CYS A 62 -13.24 -2.99 -11.39
CA CYS A 62 -12.20 -2.76 -12.37
C CYS A 62 -10.82 -2.53 -11.71
N GLY A 63 -10.63 -3.05 -10.50
CA GLY A 63 -9.38 -2.91 -9.75
C GLY A 63 -9.17 -1.52 -9.16
N PHE A 64 -10.26 -0.77 -8.95
CA PHE A 64 -10.30 0.60 -8.43
C PHE A 64 -9.68 1.67 -9.35
N LEU A 65 -9.37 1.35 -10.60
CA LEU A 65 -8.92 2.35 -11.56
C LEU A 65 -10.06 3.36 -11.80
N ILE A 66 -9.85 4.62 -11.39
CA ILE A 66 -10.87 5.66 -11.45
C ILE A 66 -11.33 5.88 -12.90
N GLY A 67 -12.65 5.90 -13.09
CA GLY A 67 -13.30 6.09 -14.39
C GLY A 67 -13.30 4.85 -15.29
N ALA A 68 -12.83 3.69 -14.81
CA ALA A 68 -12.77 2.46 -15.60
C ALA A 68 -14.13 1.82 -15.82
N CYS A 69 -15.11 1.93 -14.93
CA CYS A 69 -16.41 1.33 -15.16
C CYS A 69 -17.29 2.21 -16.06
N GLN A 70 -17.46 1.80 -17.31
CA GLN A 70 -18.20 2.53 -18.35
C GLN A 70 -19.21 1.59 -19.02
N ASN A 71 -20.48 1.98 -19.10
CA ASN A 71 -21.54 1.18 -19.73
C ASN A 71 -21.58 -0.29 -19.24
N ASN A 72 -21.48 -0.48 -17.93
CA ASN A 72 -21.43 -1.78 -17.25
C ASN A 72 -20.22 -2.67 -17.63
N LYS A 73 -19.15 -2.10 -18.19
CA LYS A 73 -17.90 -2.81 -18.50
C LYS A 73 -16.66 -1.99 -18.13
N CYS A 74 -15.58 -2.68 -17.76
CA CYS A 74 -14.30 -2.03 -17.51
C CYS A 74 -13.64 -1.58 -18.81
N ASP A 75 -13.56 -0.28 -19.04
CA ASP A 75 -12.82 0.37 -20.12
C ASP A 75 -11.47 0.89 -19.59
N CYS A 76 -10.54 -0.04 -19.38
CA CYS A 76 -9.19 0.27 -18.92
C CYS A 76 -8.40 1.14 -19.89
N ASP A 77 -8.64 1.03 -21.20
CA ASP A 77 -7.92 1.83 -22.21
C ASP A 77 -8.29 3.31 -22.05
N LYS A 78 -9.60 3.60 -21.97
CA LYS A 78 -10.08 4.96 -21.73
C LYS A 78 -9.65 5.49 -20.36
N ALA A 79 -9.74 4.68 -19.30
CA ALA A 79 -9.35 5.12 -17.96
C ALA A 79 -7.86 5.46 -17.84
N PHE A 80 -6.98 4.67 -18.45
CA PHE A 80 -5.55 5.02 -18.50
C PHE A 80 -5.27 6.29 -19.33
N GLN A 81 -6.04 6.53 -20.39
CA GLN A 81 -5.97 7.78 -21.14
C GLN A 81 -6.42 8.98 -20.34
N LEU A 82 -7.47 8.85 -19.53
CA LEU A 82 -7.96 9.92 -18.65
C LEU A 82 -6.90 10.38 -17.64
N VAL A 83 -6.02 9.47 -17.21
CA VAL A 83 -4.95 9.78 -16.23
C VAL A 83 -3.58 10.03 -16.89
N GLY A 84 -3.56 10.22 -18.21
CA GLY A 84 -2.39 10.74 -18.93
C GLY A 84 -1.50 9.71 -19.62
N TYR A 85 -1.90 8.43 -19.72
CA TYR A 85 -1.18 7.45 -20.53
C TYR A 85 -1.71 7.40 -21.96
N SER A 86 -0.83 7.27 -22.95
CA SER A 86 -1.26 7.24 -24.36
C SER A 86 -2.11 6.00 -24.71
N SER A 87 -1.87 4.90 -24.00
CA SER A 87 -2.59 3.64 -24.15
C SER A 87 -2.42 2.79 -22.90
N ARG A 88 -3.25 1.74 -22.76
CA ARG A 88 -3.05 0.72 -21.72
C ARG A 88 -1.68 0.03 -21.84
N PHE A 89 -1.14 -0.13 -23.04
CA PHE A 89 0.20 -0.67 -23.23
C PHE A 89 1.29 0.26 -22.69
N ASP A 90 1.12 1.57 -22.84
CA ASP A 90 2.00 2.58 -22.24
C ASP A 90 1.94 2.53 -20.71
N ALA A 91 0.74 2.39 -20.14
CA ALA A 91 0.55 2.16 -18.71
C ALA A 91 1.25 0.88 -18.25
N TYR A 92 1.12 -0.24 -18.99
CA TYR A 92 1.84 -1.49 -18.68
C TYR A 92 3.36 -1.31 -18.62
N LYS A 93 3.93 -0.48 -19.50
CA LYS A 93 5.37 -0.23 -19.54
C LYS A 93 5.88 0.70 -18.44
N LYS A 94 5.11 1.73 -18.10
CA LYS A 94 5.59 2.86 -17.29
C LYS A 94 5.01 2.92 -15.88
N PHE A 95 3.82 2.39 -15.69
CA PHE A 95 3.05 2.53 -14.46
C PHE A 95 2.95 1.22 -13.70
N CYS A 96 2.49 0.21 -14.42
CA CYS A 96 2.05 -1.07 -13.91
C CYS A 96 3.22 -1.89 -13.35
N ASN A 97 3.21 -2.16 -12.04
CA ASN A 97 4.34 -2.76 -11.31
C ASN A 97 5.66 -1.96 -11.43
N LYS A 98 5.60 -0.67 -11.76
CA LYS A 98 6.78 0.19 -12.00
C LYS A 98 6.74 1.48 -11.18
N LYS A 99 5.60 2.18 -11.17
CA LYS A 99 5.39 3.42 -10.43
C LYS A 99 5.37 3.13 -8.94
N ALA A 100 6.17 3.86 -8.19
CA ALA A 100 6.26 3.73 -6.74
C ALA A 100 5.01 4.29 -6.05
N CYS A 101 4.63 3.65 -4.95
CA CYS A 101 3.53 4.06 -4.09
C CYS A 101 3.77 3.57 -2.65
N THR A 102 2.98 4.11 -1.74
CA THR A 102 2.80 3.64 -0.37
C THR A 102 1.30 3.48 -0.11
N VAL A 103 0.95 2.81 0.98
CA VAL A 103 -0.46 2.66 1.40
C VAL A 103 -1.11 4.03 1.66
N GLN A 104 -0.32 5.03 2.10
CA GLN A 104 -0.85 6.36 2.41
C GLN A 104 -1.15 7.19 1.17
N ASN A 105 -0.50 6.92 0.03
CA ASN A 105 -0.64 7.73 -1.19
C ASN A 105 -1.22 6.97 -2.39
N GLU A 106 -1.70 5.74 -2.22
CA GLU A 106 -2.12 4.89 -3.34
C GLU A 106 -3.24 5.51 -4.19
N THR A 107 -4.17 6.25 -3.57
CA THR A 107 -5.26 6.90 -4.31
C THR A 107 -4.73 7.87 -5.35
N GLU A 108 -3.72 8.67 -4.99
CA GLU A 108 -3.12 9.68 -5.88
C GLU A 108 -2.03 9.08 -6.78
N ALA A 109 -1.16 8.25 -6.21
CA ALA A 109 -0.04 7.64 -6.92
C ALA A 109 -0.51 6.63 -7.96
N CYS A 110 -1.55 5.86 -7.64
CA CYS A 110 -2.05 4.73 -8.42
C CYS A 110 -3.44 4.95 -9.03
N PHE A 111 -3.96 6.18 -9.00
CA PHE A 111 -5.24 6.54 -9.60
C PHE A 111 -6.41 5.68 -9.08
N GLY A 112 -6.44 5.50 -7.75
CA GLY A 112 -7.39 4.67 -7.03
C GLY A 112 -7.03 3.19 -6.93
N MET A 113 -6.13 2.67 -7.78
CA MET A 113 -5.70 1.27 -7.70
C MET A 113 -4.85 1.00 -6.46
N SER A 114 -4.82 -0.26 -6.02
CA SER A 114 -4.05 -0.66 -4.85
C SER A 114 -2.53 -0.57 -5.09
N CYS A 115 -1.82 -0.21 -4.03
CA CYS A 115 -0.37 -0.36 -3.94
C CYS A 115 -0.01 -1.79 -3.52
N SER A 116 0.91 -2.45 -4.23
CA SER A 116 1.28 -3.83 -3.91
C SER A 116 1.98 -3.89 -2.54
N SER A 117 1.37 -4.64 -1.62
CA SER A 117 1.90 -4.93 -0.29
C SER A 117 2.29 -6.40 -0.18
N GLY A 118 3.33 -6.65 0.59
CA GLY A 118 3.72 -7.96 1.07
C GLY A 118 3.40 -8.11 2.55
N TYR A 119 4.11 -9.04 3.17
CA TYR A 119 4.01 -9.30 4.59
C TYR A 119 5.41 -9.46 5.20
N CYS A 120 5.54 -9.05 6.46
CA CYS A 120 6.79 -9.13 7.19
C CYS A 120 7.15 -10.56 7.55
N ARG A 121 8.43 -10.89 7.35
CA ARG A 121 9.05 -12.13 7.79
C ARG A 121 10.22 -11.81 8.71
N CYS A 122 10.11 -12.34 9.93
CA CYS A 122 11.18 -12.47 10.90
C CYS A 122 11.75 -13.91 10.76
#